data_AF-A0A525PQ78-F1
#
_entry.id   AF-A0A525PQ78-F1
#
_cell.length_a   1.000
_cell.length_b   1.000
_cell.length_c   1.000
_cell.angle_alpha   90.00
_cell.angle_beta   90.00
_cell.angle_gamma   90.00
#
_symmetry.space_group_name_H-M   'P 1'
#
loop_
_entity.id
_entity.type
_entity.pdbx_description
1 polymer ?
#
loop_
_entity_poly.entity_id
_entity_poly.type
_entity_poly.pdbx_seq_one_letter_code
_entity_poly.pdbx_strand_id
1 'polypeptide(L)'
;MARYIFITGGVVSSLGKGLASAALGALLQARGFSVRLRKLDPYLNVDPGTMSPFEHGEVFVTDDGAETDLDLGHYERFTGVAARKTDSISSGRVYSTVLEKERRGDYLGKTIQVIPHVTNEIKEFLDVGGDEVDFMLCEIGGTVGDIEGLPFFEAIRQFSHDKPRGQCIFMHLTLLPYLAASGELKTKPTQHSVKELQSIGIAPDILVCRSEHPIPEKEREKIALFCNVRKEAVVAAYDLKTIYDAPLAYHAQGLDQAVLDAFGISPAPKPDLSVWRDVSDRVHNPEGSVKVAIVGKYTQLEDAYKS
;
A
#
# COMPACT_ATOMS: atom_id res chain seq x y z
N MET A 1 -3.94 -20.42 3.91
CA MET A 1 -3.40 -19.77 2.71
C MET A 1 -3.96 -18.37 2.68
N ALA A 2 -3.08 -17.38 2.62
CA ALA A 2 -3.40 -15.98 2.69
C ALA A 2 -4.08 -15.51 1.41
N ARG A 3 -4.98 -14.54 1.59
CA ARG A 3 -5.55 -13.72 0.52
C ARG A 3 -4.66 -12.51 0.33
N TYR A 4 -4.30 -12.20 -0.92
CA TYR A 4 -3.35 -11.14 -1.24
C TYR A 4 -4.08 -9.87 -1.72
N ILE A 5 -3.73 -8.74 -1.14
CA ILE A 5 -4.21 -7.41 -1.54
C ILE A 5 -3.01 -6.65 -2.09
N PHE A 6 -2.96 -6.47 -3.41
CA PHE A 6 -1.91 -5.67 -4.03
C PHE A 6 -2.34 -4.20 -4.10
N ILE A 7 -1.54 -3.33 -3.49
CA ILE A 7 -1.88 -1.92 -3.30
C ILE A 7 -0.96 -1.10 -4.20
N THR A 8 -1.55 -0.43 -5.17
CA THR A 8 -0.84 0.35 -6.19
C THR A 8 -1.31 1.79 -6.15
N GLY A 9 -0.54 2.72 -6.74
CA GLY A 9 -0.92 4.13 -6.82
C GLY A 9 -0.68 4.69 -8.21
N GLY A 10 -1.45 5.70 -8.59
CA GLY A 10 -1.29 6.38 -9.85
C GLY A 10 -1.52 7.89 -9.73
N VAL A 11 -1.43 8.60 -10.86
CA VAL A 11 -1.52 10.06 -10.97
C VAL A 11 -0.32 10.80 -10.37
N VAL A 12 -0.07 10.69 -9.07
CA VAL A 12 1.08 11.30 -8.38
C VAL A 12 1.60 10.38 -7.27
N SER A 13 2.86 10.57 -6.88
CA SER A 13 3.42 9.98 -5.65
C SER A 13 2.80 10.64 -4.41
N SER A 14 3.05 10.05 -3.23
CA SER A 14 2.64 10.61 -1.93
C SER A 14 1.12 10.75 -1.70
N LEU A 15 0.30 9.94 -2.38
CA LEU A 15 -1.16 9.87 -2.14
C LEU A 15 -1.57 9.19 -0.82
N GLY A 16 -0.61 8.75 0.00
CA GLY A 16 -0.90 8.04 1.25
C GLY A 16 -1.17 6.54 1.06
N LYS A 17 -0.46 5.87 0.13
CA LYS A 17 -0.51 4.40 -0.03
C LYS A 17 -0.23 3.68 1.29
N GLY A 18 0.88 4.02 1.96
CA GLY A 18 1.24 3.46 3.26
C GLY A 18 0.14 3.58 4.31
N LEU A 19 -0.47 4.78 4.43
CA LEU A 19 -1.58 5.01 5.35
C LEU A 19 -2.83 4.20 4.98
N ALA A 20 -3.17 4.11 3.70
CA ALA A 20 -4.30 3.30 3.23
C ALA A 20 -4.08 1.80 3.49
N SER A 21 -2.87 1.31 3.25
CA SER A 21 -2.47 -0.07 3.56
C SER A 21 -2.60 -0.34 5.06
N ALA A 22 -2.03 0.52 5.90
CA ALA A 22 -2.04 0.39 7.36
C ALA A 22 -3.46 0.44 7.94
N ALA A 23 -4.27 1.40 7.49
CA ALA A 23 -5.65 1.56 7.92
C ALA A 23 -6.52 0.37 7.49
N LEU A 24 -6.34 -0.16 6.27
CA LEU A 24 -7.01 -1.38 5.84
C LEU A 24 -6.59 -2.60 6.69
N GLY A 25 -5.30 -2.75 6.99
CA GLY A 25 -4.81 -3.80 7.88
C GLY A 25 -5.49 -3.76 9.25
N ALA A 26 -5.58 -2.57 9.84
CA ALA A 26 -6.26 -2.35 11.12
C ALA A 26 -7.76 -2.65 11.05
N LEU A 27 -8.44 -2.33 9.94
CA LEU A 27 -9.85 -2.65 9.75
C LEU A 27 -10.11 -4.15 9.58
N LEU A 28 -9.22 -4.87 8.88
CA LEU A 28 -9.30 -6.32 8.76
C LEU A 28 -9.09 -7.00 10.12
N GLN A 29 -8.16 -6.50 10.95
CA GLN A 29 -8.01 -6.95 12.34
C GLN A 29 -9.24 -6.66 13.19
N ALA A 30 -9.84 -5.47 13.06
CA ALA A 30 -11.10 -5.14 13.73
C ALA A 30 -12.23 -6.12 13.35
N ARG A 31 -12.17 -6.71 12.15
CA ARG A 31 -13.08 -7.78 11.69
C ARG A 31 -12.65 -9.20 12.10
N GLY A 32 -11.59 -9.34 12.89
CA GLY A 32 -11.12 -10.61 13.44
C GLY A 32 -10.18 -11.40 12.53
N PHE A 33 -9.62 -10.79 11.48
CA PHE A 33 -8.65 -11.44 10.60
C PHE A 33 -7.21 -11.15 11.01
N SER A 34 -6.33 -12.13 10.81
CA SER A 34 -4.90 -11.92 10.91
C SER A 34 -4.35 -11.25 9.63
N VAL A 35 -3.44 -10.29 9.80
CA VAL A 35 -2.87 -9.52 8.70
C VAL A 35 -1.36 -9.47 8.79
N ARG A 36 -0.71 -9.33 7.63
CA ARG A 36 0.68 -8.87 7.52
C ARG A 36 0.80 -7.95 6.32
N LEU A 37 1.64 -6.93 6.45
CA LEU A 37 1.87 -5.93 5.43
C LEU A 37 3.29 -6.06 4.89
N ARG A 38 3.45 -5.75 3.59
CA ARG A 38 4.73 -5.75 2.90
C ARG A 38 4.89 -4.50 2.06
N LYS A 39 6.13 -4.05 1.94
CA LYS A 39 6.55 -2.97 1.06
C LYS A 39 7.49 -3.49 -0.04
N LEU A 40 7.19 -3.13 -1.27
CA LEU A 40 8.03 -3.39 -2.43
C LEU A 40 8.51 -2.06 -3.00
N ASP A 41 9.79 -1.77 -2.83
CA ASP A 41 10.38 -0.47 -3.15
C ASP A 41 11.12 -0.49 -4.49
N PRO A 42 10.80 0.43 -5.42
CA PRO A 42 11.41 0.40 -6.75
C PRO A 42 12.84 0.95 -6.82
N TYR A 43 13.37 1.51 -5.74
CA TYR A 43 14.73 2.06 -5.70
C TYR A 43 15.83 0.98 -5.75
N LEU A 44 17.02 1.37 -6.21
CA LEU A 44 18.17 0.47 -6.42
C LEU A 44 19.08 0.28 -5.20
N ASN A 45 18.92 1.09 -4.15
CA ASN A 45 19.59 0.83 -2.88
C ASN A 45 19.16 -0.55 -2.35
N VAL A 46 20.11 -1.37 -1.89
CA VAL A 46 19.81 -2.72 -1.36
C VAL A 46 18.98 -2.62 -0.07
N ASP A 47 19.30 -1.62 0.73
CA ASP A 47 18.63 -1.18 1.94
C ASP A 47 18.68 0.37 1.99
N PRO A 48 17.83 1.02 2.78
CA PRO A 48 17.83 2.48 2.89
C PRO A 48 18.96 3.03 3.79
N GLY A 49 19.82 2.19 4.38
CA GLY A 49 20.89 2.62 5.28
C GLY A 49 21.94 3.53 4.62
N THR A 50 22.01 3.49 3.29
CA THR A 50 22.87 4.37 2.47
C THR A 50 22.18 5.64 1.98
N MET A 51 20.87 5.78 2.21
CA MET A 51 20.09 6.93 1.77
C MET A 51 20.21 8.07 2.76
N SER A 52 20.14 9.29 2.25
CA SER A 52 20.03 10.46 3.11
C SER A 52 18.66 10.46 3.80
N PRO A 53 18.60 10.56 5.14
CA PRO A 53 17.32 10.68 5.82
C PRO A 53 16.53 11.95 5.44
N PHE A 54 17.19 12.91 4.78
CA PHE A 54 16.55 14.12 4.26
C PHE A 54 15.81 13.90 2.94
N GLU A 55 16.16 12.86 2.19
CA GLU A 55 15.56 12.56 0.89
C GLU A 55 14.47 11.51 1.02
N HIS A 56 14.66 10.54 1.92
CA HIS A 56 13.80 9.36 2.04
C HIS A 56 13.18 9.15 3.43
N GLY A 57 13.40 10.08 4.37
CA GLY A 57 12.92 9.96 5.75
C GLY A 57 13.79 9.05 6.61
N GLU A 58 13.33 8.73 7.82
CA GLU A 58 14.05 7.84 8.72
C GLU A 58 14.22 6.41 8.15
N VAL A 59 15.28 5.73 8.59
CA VAL A 59 15.44 4.28 8.39
C VAL A 59 14.74 3.57 9.54
N PHE A 60 13.77 2.71 9.21
CA PHE A 60 13.08 1.90 10.21
C PHE A 60 13.83 0.58 10.42
N VAL A 61 14.09 0.22 11.68
CA VAL A 61 14.80 -1.02 12.03
C VAL A 61 13.84 -2.01 12.67
N THR A 62 13.69 -3.18 12.06
CA THR A 62 12.83 -4.26 12.58
C THR A 62 13.47 -4.98 13.76
N ASP A 63 12.65 -5.69 14.54
CA ASP A 63 13.11 -6.52 15.68
C ASP A 63 14.14 -7.60 15.26
N ASP A 64 14.08 -8.07 14.01
CA ASP A 64 15.04 -9.03 13.45
C ASP A 64 16.27 -8.38 12.79
N GLY A 65 16.44 -7.07 12.96
CA GLY A 65 17.64 -6.30 12.63
C GLY A 65 17.76 -5.87 11.17
N ALA A 66 16.65 -5.79 10.43
CA ALA A 66 16.67 -5.26 9.06
C ALA A 66 16.48 -3.74 9.06
N GLU A 67 17.31 -3.04 8.29
CA GLU A 67 17.12 -1.64 7.94
C GLU A 67 16.14 -1.56 6.76
N THR A 68 15.05 -0.80 6.92
CA THR A 68 13.90 -0.81 6.01
C THR A 68 13.31 0.58 5.83
N ASP A 69 12.41 0.71 4.84
CA ASP A 69 11.67 1.95 4.58
C ASP A 69 10.74 2.29 5.75
N LEU A 70 10.53 3.59 5.98
CA LEU A 70 9.71 4.13 7.08
C LEU A 70 8.26 3.63 7.08
N ASP A 71 7.74 3.19 5.93
CA ASP A 71 6.38 2.68 5.84
C ASP A 71 6.15 1.43 6.69
N LEU A 72 7.18 0.62 6.94
CA LEU A 72 7.05 -0.53 7.85
C LEU A 72 6.69 -0.08 9.27
N GLY A 73 7.23 1.04 9.74
CA GLY A 73 6.86 1.63 11.01
C GLY A 73 5.38 2.06 11.06
N HIS A 74 4.82 2.56 9.95
CA HIS A 74 3.38 2.82 9.88
C HIS A 74 2.56 1.54 10.03
N TYR A 75 2.99 0.46 9.37
CA TYR A 75 2.28 -0.81 9.42
C TYR A 75 2.27 -1.39 10.83
N GLU A 76 3.42 -1.38 11.51
CA GLU A 76 3.52 -1.83 12.90
C GLU A 76 2.64 -0.99 13.83
N ARG A 77 2.71 0.35 13.74
CA ARG A 77 1.95 1.24 14.62
C ARG A 77 0.43 1.06 14.49
N PHE A 78 -0.06 0.79 13.29
CA PHE A 78 -1.50 0.60 13.06
C PHE A 78 -1.98 -0.81 13.39
N THR A 79 -1.13 -1.83 13.21
CA THR A 79 -1.58 -3.22 13.35
C THR A 79 -1.09 -3.92 14.62
N GLY A 80 -0.10 -3.36 15.31
CA GLY A 80 0.61 -4.00 16.41
C GLY A 80 1.36 -5.28 16.01
N VAL A 81 1.54 -5.53 14.71
CA VAL A 81 2.25 -6.70 14.19
C VAL A 81 3.68 -6.28 13.86
N ALA A 82 4.65 -6.83 14.58
CA ALA A 82 6.07 -6.60 14.30
C ALA A 82 6.43 -7.05 12.87
N ALA A 83 7.04 -6.14 12.12
CA ALA A 83 7.55 -6.34 10.78
C ALA A 83 8.85 -7.15 10.82
N ARG A 84 9.11 -7.85 9.73
CA ARG A 84 10.29 -8.72 9.56
C ARG A 84 11.09 -8.29 8.35
N LYS A 85 12.33 -8.76 8.24
CA LYS A 85 13.15 -8.63 7.02
C LYS A 85 12.47 -9.15 5.75
N THR A 86 11.51 -10.06 5.90
CA THR A 86 10.68 -10.65 4.84
C THR A 86 9.49 -9.77 4.42
N ASP A 87 9.35 -8.59 5.02
CA ASP A 87 8.23 -7.68 4.78
C ASP A 87 8.64 -6.42 3.99
N SER A 88 9.93 -6.26 3.70
CA SER A 88 10.43 -5.25 2.77
C SER A 88 11.35 -5.87 1.73
N ILE A 89 11.29 -5.38 0.50
CA ILE A 89 12.23 -5.69 -0.57
C ILE A 89 12.39 -4.48 -1.49
N SER A 90 13.62 -4.24 -1.96
CA SER A 90 13.90 -3.22 -2.97
C SER A 90 14.31 -3.83 -4.32
N SER A 91 14.23 -3.03 -5.40
CA SER A 91 14.83 -3.42 -6.68
C SER A 91 16.30 -3.77 -6.49
N GLY A 92 17.05 -2.97 -5.73
CA GLY A 92 18.46 -3.22 -5.41
C GLY A 92 18.71 -4.64 -4.92
N ARG A 93 17.93 -5.08 -3.92
CA ARG A 93 18.05 -6.42 -3.35
C ARG A 93 17.68 -7.52 -4.34
N VAL A 94 16.61 -7.32 -5.12
CA VAL A 94 16.17 -8.28 -6.16
C VAL A 94 17.26 -8.46 -7.21
N TYR A 95 17.77 -7.37 -7.78
CA TYR A 95 18.77 -7.42 -8.83
C TYR A 95 20.11 -7.98 -8.31
N SER A 96 20.54 -7.61 -7.09
CA SER A 96 21.74 -8.20 -6.47
C SER A 96 21.60 -9.72 -6.36
N THR A 97 20.47 -10.19 -5.82
CA THR A 97 20.23 -11.62 -5.61
C THR A 97 20.25 -12.41 -6.92
N VAL A 98 19.59 -11.90 -7.96
CA VAL A 98 19.58 -12.51 -9.29
C VAL A 98 21.00 -12.56 -9.89
N LEU A 99 21.76 -11.48 -9.80
CA LEU A 99 23.13 -11.44 -10.34
C LEU A 99 24.09 -12.36 -9.56
N GLU A 100 23.93 -12.47 -8.24
CA GLU A 100 24.70 -13.40 -7.40
C GLU A 100 24.41 -14.87 -7.73
N LYS A 101 23.12 -15.24 -7.87
CA LYS A 101 22.70 -16.57 -8.34
C LYS A 101 23.31 -16.89 -9.71
N GLU A 102 23.35 -15.91 -10.60
CA GLU A 102 23.96 -16.06 -11.92
C GLU A 102 25.46 -16.30 -11.86
N ARG A 103 26.20 -15.48 -11.10
CA ARG A 103 27.66 -15.65 -10.93
C ARG A 103 28.04 -16.96 -10.26
N ARG A 104 27.18 -17.52 -9.40
CA ARG A 104 27.37 -18.84 -8.79
C ARG A 104 27.10 -20.01 -9.76
N GLY A 105 26.46 -19.74 -10.89
CA GLY A 105 26.13 -20.74 -11.91
C GLY A 105 24.77 -21.42 -11.71
N ASP A 106 23.90 -20.88 -10.84
CA ASP A 106 22.59 -21.49 -10.51
C ASP A 106 21.66 -21.59 -11.73
N TYR A 107 21.85 -20.71 -12.72
CA TYR A 107 21.06 -20.70 -13.96
C TYR A 107 21.68 -21.54 -15.10
N LEU A 108 22.71 -22.35 -14.80
CA LEU A 108 23.31 -23.33 -15.74
C LEU A 108 23.79 -22.72 -17.07
N GLY A 109 24.33 -21.50 -17.01
CA GLY A 109 24.88 -20.78 -18.18
C GLY A 109 23.83 -20.23 -19.15
N LYS A 110 22.54 -20.23 -18.79
CA LYS A 110 21.47 -19.63 -19.59
C LYS A 110 21.44 -18.10 -19.46
N THR A 111 20.87 -17.43 -20.45
CA THR A 111 20.69 -15.97 -20.46
C THR A 111 19.74 -15.52 -19.35
N ILE A 112 20.18 -14.52 -18.56
CA ILE A 112 19.35 -13.90 -17.53
C ILE A 112 18.58 -12.71 -18.11
N GLN A 113 17.32 -12.60 -17.69
CA GLN A 113 16.34 -11.66 -18.21
C GLN A 113 15.42 -11.20 -17.07
N VAL A 114 14.81 -10.03 -17.22
CA VAL A 114 13.81 -9.52 -16.25
C VAL A 114 12.67 -10.53 -16.07
N ILE A 115 12.10 -11.01 -17.17
CA ILE A 115 11.15 -12.11 -17.17
C ILE A 115 11.88 -13.36 -17.69
N PRO A 116 11.91 -14.49 -16.96
CA PRO A 116 11.24 -14.71 -15.68
C PRO A 116 12.11 -14.44 -14.44
N HIS A 117 13.41 -14.18 -14.57
CA HIS A 117 14.35 -14.30 -13.43
C HIS A 117 14.11 -13.26 -12.33
N VAL A 118 13.96 -11.98 -12.69
CA VAL A 118 13.67 -10.89 -11.73
C VAL A 118 12.24 -11.02 -11.20
N THR A 119 11.27 -11.31 -12.08
CA THR A 119 9.87 -11.48 -11.65
C THR A 119 9.68 -12.69 -10.73
N ASN A 120 10.42 -13.77 -10.94
CA ASN A 120 10.39 -14.94 -10.07
C ASN A 120 10.99 -14.64 -8.70
N GLU A 121 12.08 -13.88 -8.62
CA GLU A 121 12.64 -13.45 -7.33
C GLU A 121 11.62 -12.64 -6.51
N ILE A 122 10.89 -11.73 -7.17
CA ILE A 122 9.83 -10.95 -6.53
C ILE A 122 8.67 -11.87 -6.09
N LYS A 123 8.27 -12.84 -6.92
CA LYS A 123 7.22 -13.81 -6.59
C LYS A 123 7.61 -14.73 -5.42
N GLU A 124 8.87 -15.17 -5.37
CA GLU A 124 9.42 -15.94 -4.25
C GLU A 124 9.30 -15.14 -2.95
N PHE A 125 9.67 -13.85 -2.97
CA PHE A 125 9.46 -12.94 -1.83
C PHE A 125 7.99 -12.81 -1.42
N LEU A 126 7.07 -12.66 -2.39
CA LEU A 126 5.63 -12.56 -2.12
C LEU A 126 5.05 -13.84 -1.48
N ASP A 127 5.60 -15.01 -1.78
CA ASP A 127 5.07 -16.29 -1.28
C ASP A 127 5.50 -16.62 0.16
N VAL A 128 6.62 -16.05 0.63
CA VAL A 128 7.12 -16.27 2.00
C VAL A 128 6.01 -16.04 3.02
N GLY A 129 5.79 -16.97 3.96
CA GLY A 129 4.78 -16.83 5.03
C GLY A 129 3.33 -16.74 4.54
N GLY A 130 3.03 -17.14 3.30
CA GLY A 130 1.69 -17.13 2.71
C GLY A 130 0.68 -18.07 3.39
N ASP A 131 1.10 -18.84 4.39
CA ASP A 131 0.26 -19.71 5.22
C ASP A 131 0.14 -19.22 6.67
N GLU A 132 0.78 -18.11 7.06
CA GLU A 132 0.81 -17.58 8.43
C GLU A 132 -0.39 -16.67 8.78
N VAL A 133 -1.02 -16.05 7.78
CA VAL A 133 -2.06 -15.03 7.98
C VAL A 133 -3.25 -15.20 7.04
N ASP A 134 -4.38 -14.58 7.38
CA ASP A 134 -5.58 -14.55 6.53
C ASP A 134 -5.42 -13.59 5.34
N PHE A 135 -4.78 -12.45 5.57
CA PHE A 135 -4.53 -11.42 4.56
C PHE A 135 -3.06 -10.97 4.52
N MET A 136 -2.48 -10.97 3.32
CA MET A 136 -1.19 -10.36 3.01
C MET A 136 -1.44 -9.10 2.19
N LEU A 137 -1.11 -7.93 2.72
CA LEU A 137 -1.23 -6.66 2.02
C LEU A 137 0.14 -6.28 1.47
N CYS A 138 0.27 -6.15 0.16
CA CYS A 138 1.53 -5.85 -0.50
C CYS A 138 1.43 -4.50 -1.18
N GLU A 139 2.08 -3.49 -0.59
CA GLU A 139 2.20 -2.18 -1.19
C GLU A 139 3.32 -2.15 -2.23
N ILE A 140 2.97 -1.71 -3.42
CA ILE A 140 3.92 -1.46 -4.51
C ILE A 140 4.27 0.02 -4.52
N GLY A 141 5.54 0.32 -4.22
CA GLY A 141 6.12 1.65 -4.31
C GLY A 141 6.11 2.20 -5.74
N GLY A 142 6.39 3.49 -5.88
CA GLY A 142 6.32 4.20 -7.15
C GLY A 142 4.88 4.51 -7.61
N THR A 143 4.77 4.91 -8.87
CA THR A 143 3.51 5.28 -9.53
C THR A 143 3.31 4.42 -10.78
N VAL A 144 2.09 3.96 -11.01
CA VAL A 144 1.74 3.26 -12.26
C VAL A 144 2.03 4.18 -13.46
N GLY A 145 2.80 3.67 -14.42
CA GLY A 145 3.32 4.42 -15.57
C GLY A 145 4.83 4.69 -15.48
N ASP A 146 5.42 4.61 -14.28
CA ASP A 146 6.86 4.78 -14.11
C ASP A 146 7.62 3.48 -14.48
N ILE A 147 8.79 3.65 -15.10
CA ILE A 147 9.64 2.54 -15.57
C ILE A 147 10.13 1.67 -14.42
N GLU A 148 10.43 2.28 -13.28
CA GLU A 148 11.02 1.63 -12.10
C GLU A 148 10.11 0.54 -11.49
N GLY A 149 8.79 0.67 -11.62
CA GLY A 149 7.81 -0.27 -11.06
C GLY A 149 7.46 -1.45 -11.98
N LEU A 150 7.86 -1.43 -13.26
CA LEU A 150 7.44 -2.41 -14.26
C LEU A 150 7.72 -3.88 -13.84
N PRO A 151 8.89 -4.24 -13.29
CA PRO A 151 9.14 -5.60 -12.84
C PRO A 151 8.19 -6.04 -11.70
N PHE A 152 7.85 -5.14 -10.77
CA PHE A 152 6.92 -5.42 -9.69
C PHE A 152 5.49 -5.63 -10.19
N PHE A 153 5.01 -4.77 -11.09
CA PHE A 153 3.68 -4.92 -11.66
C PHE A 153 3.55 -6.24 -12.46
N GLU A 154 4.57 -6.59 -13.24
CA GLU A 154 4.57 -7.88 -13.93
C GLU A 154 4.62 -9.06 -12.96
N ALA A 155 5.41 -8.97 -11.88
CA ALA A 155 5.50 -10.02 -10.88
C ALA A 155 4.15 -10.27 -10.16
N ILE A 156 3.44 -9.21 -9.72
CA ILE A 156 2.13 -9.37 -9.06
C ILE A 156 1.05 -9.86 -10.03
N ARG A 157 1.15 -9.50 -11.31
CA ARG A 157 0.26 -9.99 -12.37
C ARG A 157 0.47 -11.49 -12.61
N GLN A 158 1.73 -11.94 -12.70
CA GLN A 158 2.03 -13.38 -12.79
C GLN A 158 1.65 -14.13 -11.51
N PHE A 159 1.93 -13.55 -10.34
CA PHE A 159 1.59 -14.14 -9.05
C PHE A 159 0.09 -14.39 -8.92
N SER A 160 -0.75 -13.41 -9.31
CA SER A 160 -2.20 -13.57 -9.26
C SER A 160 -2.73 -14.65 -10.21
N HIS A 161 -2.06 -14.88 -11.33
CA HIS A 161 -2.36 -15.97 -12.26
C HIS A 161 -2.00 -17.36 -11.70
N ASP A 162 -0.93 -17.44 -10.91
CA ASP A 162 -0.48 -18.69 -10.29
C ASP A 162 -1.36 -19.09 -9.09
N LYS A 163 -2.03 -18.11 -8.45
CA LYS A 163 -2.93 -18.36 -7.32
C LYS A 163 -4.33 -18.77 -7.79
N PRO A 164 -5.09 -19.53 -6.97
CA PRO A 164 -6.48 -19.81 -7.26
C PRO A 164 -7.29 -18.53 -7.45
N ARG A 165 -8.25 -18.57 -8.39
CA ARG A 165 -9.14 -17.44 -8.65
C ARG A 165 -9.81 -16.96 -7.35
N GLY A 166 -9.78 -15.65 -7.12
CA GLY A 166 -10.33 -15.04 -5.90
C GLY A 166 -9.39 -15.09 -4.69
N GLN A 167 -8.10 -15.40 -4.86
CA GLN A 167 -7.08 -15.29 -3.79
C GLN A 167 -6.26 -14.00 -3.87
N CYS A 168 -6.37 -13.23 -4.96
CA CYS A 168 -5.70 -11.95 -5.12
C CYS A 168 -6.71 -10.89 -5.55
N ILE A 169 -6.60 -9.69 -4.99
CA ILE A 169 -7.30 -8.49 -5.47
C ILE A 169 -6.32 -7.33 -5.64
N PHE A 170 -6.70 -6.36 -6.44
CA PHE A 170 -5.92 -5.14 -6.71
C PHE A 170 -6.67 -3.91 -6.19
N MET A 171 -6.07 -3.21 -5.23
CA MET A 171 -6.53 -1.92 -4.73
C MET A 171 -5.65 -0.82 -5.35
N HIS A 172 -6.27 0.13 -6.05
CA HIS A 172 -5.56 1.20 -6.74
C HIS A 172 -5.92 2.58 -6.17
N LEU A 173 -4.93 3.25 -5.59
CA LEU A 173 -5.05 4.62 -5.11
C LEU A 173 -4.89 5.61 -6.26
N THR A 174 -5.71 6.65 -6.24
CA THR A 174 -5.74 7.69 -7.29
C THR A 174 -6.11 9.05 -6.69
N LEU A 175 -5.97 10.12 -7.48
CA LEU A 175 -6.26 11.49 -7.06
C LEU A 175 -7.42 12.07 -7.88
N LEU A 176 -8.37 12.68 -7.18
CA LEU A 176 -9.40 13.55 -7.75
C LEU A 176 -9.05 15.00 -7.46
N PRO A 177 -8.32 15.69 -8.36
CA PRO A 177 -7.95 17.08 -8.14
C PRO A 177 -9.19 17.98 -8.26
N TYR A 178 -9.25 18.98 -7.39
CA TYR A 178 -10.24 20.04 -7.44
C TYR A 178 -9.69 21.22 -8.23
N LEU A 179 -10.41 21.67 -9.26
CA LEU A 179 -10.05 22.88 -9.99
C LEU A 179 -10.86 24.07 -9.46
N ALA A 180 -10.21 24.91 -8.65
CA ALA A 180 -10.84 26.10 -8.06
C ALA A 180 -11.46 27.04 -9.10
N ALA A 181 -10.83 27.18 -10.28
CA ALA A 181 -11.33 28.02 -11.36
C ALA A 181 -12.69 27.56 -11.93
N SER A 182 -12.98 26.26 -11.91
CA SER A 182 -14.25 25.69 -12.38
C SER A 182 -15.17 25.22 -11.26
N GLY A 183 -14.68 25.18 -10.02
CA GLY A 183 -15.44 24.72 -8.86
C GLY A 183 -15.82 23.24 -8.88
N GLU A 184 -15.04 22.38 -9.55
CA GLU A 184 -15.39 20.95 -9.70
C GLU A 184 -14.19 20.00 -9.58
N LEU A 185 -14.49 18.79 -9.09
CA LEU A 185 -13.56 17.66 -9.06
C LEU A 185 -13.41 17.05 -10.46
N LYS A 186 -12.18 16.71 -10.83
CA LYS A 186 -11.89 16.09 -12.13
C LYS A 186 -11.65 14.59 -11.97
N THR A 187 -12.48 13.80 -12.65
CA THR A 187 -12.39 12.32 -12.65
C THR A 187 -11.49 11.74 -13.74
N LYS A 188 -10.98 12.58 -14.65
CA LYS A 188 -10.14 12.17 -15.78
C LYS A 188 -8.78 11.59 -15.38
N PRO A 189 -8.05 12.18 -14.41
CA PRO A 189 -6.79 11.59 -13.93
C PRO A 189 -6.97 10.14 -13.46
N THR A 190 -8.01 9.85 -12.68
CA THR A 190 -8.35 8.49 -12.27
C THR A 190 -8.64 7.57 -13.45
N GLN A 191 -9.41 8.02 -14.44
CA GLN A 191 -9.72 7.22 -15.63
C GLN A 191 -8.47 6.85 -16.42
N HIS A 192 -7.53 7.79 -16.58
CA HIS A 192 -6.26 7.53 -17.27
C HIS A 192 -5.35 6.63 -16.45
N SER A 193 -5.31 6.81 -15.13
CA SER A 193 -4.55 5.97 -14.19
C SER A 193 -5.00 4.50 -14.26
N VAL A 194 -6.31 4.26 -14.25
CA VAL A 194 -6.86 2.90 -14.37
C VAL A 194 -6.59 2.32 -15.75
N LYS A 195 -6.70 3.12 -16.82
CA LYS A 195 -6.33 2.69 -18.17
C LYS A 195 -4.86 2.26 -18.26
N GLU A 196 -3.96 2.99 -17.59
CA GLU A 196 -2.53 2.65 -17.57
C GLU A 196 -2.28 1.34 -16.81
N LEU A 197 -2.93 1.14 -15.66
CA LEU A 197 -2.86 -0.13 -14.93
C LEU A 197 -3.39 -1.31 -15.74
N GLN A 198 -4.49 -1.10 -16.48
CA GLN A 198 -5.07 -2.11 -17.36
C GLN A 198 -4.20 -2.40 -18.60
N SER A 199 -3.44 -1.41 -19.08
CA SER A 199 -2.55 -1.59 -20.24
C SER A 199 -1.46 -2.62 -19.98
N ILE A 200 -1.03 -2.75 -18.73
CA ILE A 200 -0.08 -3.75 -18.24
C ILE A 200 -0.75 -5.04 -17.73
N GLY A 201 -2.05 -5.21 -18.00
CA GLY A 201 -2.77 -6.45 -17.72
C GLY A 201 -3.29 -6.60 -16.29
N ILE A 202 -3.36 -5.50 -15.52
CA ILE A 202 -3.92 -5.50 -14.16
C ILE A 202 -5.26 -4.75 -14.15
N ALA A 203 -6.33 -5.42 -13.76
CA ALA A 203 -7.62 -4.79 -13.53
C ALA A 203 -7.79 -4.51 -12.02
N PRO A 204 -8.07 -3.25 -11.62
CA PRO A 204 -8.35 -2.97 -10.21
C PRO A 204 -9.71 -3.52 -9.80
N ASP A 205 -9.78 -4.11 -8.60
CA ASP A 205 -11.03 -4.51 -7.97
C ASP A 205 -11.63 -3.35 -7.16
N ILE A 206 -10.76 -2.50 -6.59
CA ILE A 206 -11.12 -1.40 -5.69
C ILE A 206 -10.34 -0.16 -6.08
N LEU A 207 -11.02 0.98 -6.11
CA LEU A 207 -10.41 2.29 -6.29
C LEU A 207 -10.50 3.09 -4.99
N VAL A 208 -9.37 3.63 -4.55
CA VAL A 208 -9.32 4.53 -3.40
C VAL A 208 -9.03 5.93 -3.94
N CYS A 209 -10.07 6.76 -3.98
CA CYS A 209 -10.03 8.08 -4.60
C CYS A 209 -9.71 9.15 -3.55
N ARG A 210 -8.46 9.62 -3.53
CA ARG A 210 -8.04 10.73 -2.66
C ARG A 210 -8.69 12.02 -3.12
N SER A 211 -9.31 12.76 -2.21
CA SER A 211 -9.87 14.07 -2.51
C SER A 211 -9.89 15.02 -1.32
N GLU A 212 -9.66 16.31 -1.57
CA GLU A 212 -9.80 17.38 -0.57
C GLU A 212 -11.26 17.76 -0.31
N HIS A 213 -12.17 17.41 -1.23
CA HIS A 213 -13.59 17.75 -1.17
C HIS A 213 -14.48 16.51 -1.20
N PRO A 214 -15.70 16.57 -0.64
CA PRO A 214 -16.69 15.51 -0.78
C PRO A 214 -16.90 15.13 -2.26
N ILE A 215 -16.82 13.84 -2.58
CA ILE A 215 -17.01 13.35 -3.95
C ILE A 215 -18.51 13.23 -4.20
N PRO A 216 -19.09 14.00 -5.14
CA PRO A 216 -20.50 13.88 -5.47
C PRO A 216 -20.83 12.49 -5.99
N GLU A 217 -22.01 11.98 -5.67
CA GLU A 217 -22.43 10.63 -6.04
C GLU A 217 -22.38 10.39 -7.55
N LYS A 218 -22.73 11.41 -8.34
CA LYS A 218 -22.63 11.38 -9.80
C LYS A 218 -21.19 11.16 -10.29
N GLU A 219 -20.20 11.77 -9.65
CA GLU A 219 -18.79 11.56 -10.02
C GLU A 219 -18.31 10.18 -9.57
N ARG A 220 -18.78 9.66 -8.43
CA ARG A 220 -18.52 8.27 -7.99
C ARG A 220 -19.07 7.24 -8.98
N GLU A 221 -20.32 7.40 -9.42
CA GLU A 221 -20.96 6.55 -10.44
C GLU A 221 -20.23 6.61 -11.78
N LYS A 222 -19.81 7.81 -12.17
CA LYS A 222 -19.04 8.03 -13.39
C LYS A 222 -17.68 7.35 -13.32
N ILE A 223 -16.95 7.45 -12.21
CA ILE A 223 -15.68 6.72 -12.02
C ILE A 223 -15.93 5.22 -12.15
N ALA A 224 -16.93 4.69 -11.45
CA ALA A 224 -17.28 3.27 -11.48
C ALA A 224 -17.53 2.78 -12.91
N LEU A 225 -18.37 3.49 -13.66
CA LEU A 225 -18.68 3.20 -15.05
C LEU A 225 -17.44 3.25 -15.96
N PHE A 226 -16.66 4.34 -15.90
CA PHE A 226 -15.50 4.52 -16.79
C PHE A 226 -14.32 3.60 -16.46
N CYS A 227 -14.19 3.18 -15.20
CA CYS A 227 -13.10 2.32 -14.75
C CYS A 227 -13.50 0.84 -14.70
N ASN A 228 -14.73 0.51 -15.06
CA ASN A 228 -15.29 -0.85 -15.02
C ASN A 228 -15.17 -1.52 -13.64
N VAL A 229 -15.49 -0.77 -12.59
CA VAL A 229 -15.55 -1.28 -11.20
C VAL A 229 -16.95 -1.08 -10.63
N ARG A 230 -17.31 -1.85 -9.60
CA ARG A 230 -18.57 -1.66 -8.87
C ARG A 230 -18.55 -0.30 -8.16
N LYS A 231 -19.70 0.36 -8.07
CA LYS A 231 -19.83 1.68 -7.42
C LYS A 231 -19.40 1.63 -5.96
N GLU A 232 -19.74 0.55 -5.28
CA GLU A 232 -19.41 0.27 -3.89
C GLU A 232 -17.89 0.11 -3.69
N ALA A 233 -17.16 -0.27 -4.75
CA ALA A 233 -15.71 -0.41 -4.76
C ALA A 233 -14.96 0.88 -5.14
N VAL A 234 -15.67 1.99 -5.39
CA VAL A 234 -15.07 3.33 -5.49
C VAL A 234 -15.13 3.97 -4.11
N VAL A 235 -14.05 3.91 -3.36
CA VAL A 235 -13.96 4.36 -1.97
C VAL A 235 -13.39 5.77 -1.92
N ALA A 236 -14.07 6.68 -1.23
CA ALA A 236 -13.55 8.02 -1.01
C ALA A 236 -12.47 8.01 0.09
N ALA A 237 -11.34 8.66 -0.17
CA ALA A 237 -10.30 8.90 0.81
C ALA A 237 -10.12 10.41 0.98
N TYR A 238 -10.81 10.99 1.95
CA TYR A 238 -10.72 12.42 2.20
C TYR A 238 -9.45 12.78 2.95
N ASP A 239 -8.99 14.02 2.80
CA ASP A 239 -7.96 14.57 3.65
C ASP A 239 -8.42 14.58 5.12
N LEU A 240 -7.54 14.10 6.00
CA LEU A 240 -7.79 13.95 7.42
C LEU A 240 -6.92 14.92 8.21
N LYS A 241 -7.44 15.39 9.34
CA LYS A 241 -6.66 16.23 10.27
C LYS A 241 -5.55 15.45 10.97
N THR A 242 -5.74 14.15 11.10
CA THR A 242 -4.79 13.23 11.73
C THR A 242 -4.87 11.87 11.04
N ILE A 243 -3.72 11.19 10.94
CA ILE A 243 -3.63 9.85 10.34
C ILE A 243 -4.43 8.80 11.14
N TYR A 244 -4.62 9.03 12.44
CA TYR A 244 -5.31 8.09 13.32
C TYR A 244 -6.82 8.01 13.09
N ASP A 245 -7.39 8.97 12.37
CA ASP A 245 -8.79 8.91 11.95
C ASP A 245 -9.01 8.01 10.72
N ALA A 246 -7.94 7.60 10.03
CA ALA A 246 -8.02 6.89 8.76
C ALA A 246 -8.82 5.58 8.83
N PRO A 247 -8.66 4.70 9.85
CA PRO A 247 -9.46 3.49 9.93
C PRO A 247 -10.96 3.78 10.04
N LEU A 248 -11.36 4.72 10.90
CA LEU A 248 -12.76 5.11 11.07
C LEU A 248 -13.32 5.76 9.79
N ALA A 249 -12.55 6.65 9.16
CA ALA A 249 -12.96 7.34 7.94
C ALA A 249 -13.12 6.37 6.76
N TYR A 250 -12.18 5.45 6.55
CA TYR A 250 -12.25 4.48 5.47
C TYR A 250 -13.32 3.42 5.69
N HIS A 251 -13.55 3.00 6.94
CA HIS A 251 -14.69 2.14 7.26
C HIS A 251 -16.03 2.82 6.93
N ALA A 252 -16.17 4.11 7.28
CA ALA A 252 -17.37 4.88 6.95
C ALA A 252 -17.62 4.99 5.43
N GLN A 253 -16.56 4.90 4.62
CA GLN A 253 -16.64 4.87 3.15
C GLN A 253 -16.74 3.44 2.57
N GLY A 254 -16.72 2.40 3.42
CA GLY A 254 -16.93 1.01 3.06
C GLY A 254 -15.70 0.27 2.54
N LEU A 255 -14.48 0.74 2.83
CA LEU A 255 -13.24 0.16 2.29
C LEU A 255 -13.08 -1.33 2.60
N ASP A 256 -13.18 -1.66 3.88
CA ASP A 256 -13.07 -3.02 4.40
C ASP A 256 -14.18 -3.94 3.87
N GLN A 257 -15.40 -3.42 3.73
CA GLN A 257 -16.49 -4.17 3.10
C GLN A 257 -16.23 -4.45 1.62
N ALA A 258 -15.76 -3.45 0.86
CA ALA A 258 -15.41 -3.61 -0.55
C ALA A 258 -14.32 -4.68 -0.76
N VAL A 259 -13.34 -4.74 0.15
CA VAL A 259 -12.31 -5.80 0.18
C VAL A 259 -12.93 -7.17 0.40
N LEU A 260 -13.75 -7.34 1.45
CA LEU A 260 -14.39 -8.63 1.72
C LEU A 260 -15.32 -9.08 0.58
N ASP A 261 -16.05 -8.14 -0.03
CA ASP A 261 -16.92 -8.39 -1.17
C ASP A 261 -16.14 -8.76 -2.44
N ALA A 262 -14.93 -8.23 -2.64
CA ALA A 262 -14.05 -8.60 -3.75
C ALA A 262 -13.51 -10.04 -3.58
N PHE A 263 -13.28 -10.47 -2.35
CA PHE A 263 -12.93 -11.86 -2.01
C PHE A 263 -14.12 -12.82 -1.90
N GLY A 264 -15.36 -12.31 -2.02
CA GLY A 264 -16.57 -13.11 -1.87
C GLY A 264 -16.80 -13.64 -0.45
N ILE A 265 -16.29 -12.95 0.57
CA ILE A 265 -16.43 -13.36 1.98
C ILE A 265 -17.79 -12.89 2.51
N SER A 266 -18.72 -13.84 2.66
CA SER A 266 -20.05 -13.60 3.22
C SER A 266 -20.49 -14.79 4.08
N PRO A 267 -21.08 -14.56 5.28
CA PRO A 267 -21.31 -13.26 5.90
C PRO A 267 -20.01 -12.61 6.41
N ALA A 268 -19.86 -11.31 6.18
CA ALA A 268 -18.71 -10.55 6.67
C ALA A 268 -18.83 -10.30 8.19
N PRO A 269 -17.79 -10.60 8.99
CA PRO A 269 -17.75 -10.22 10.40
C PRO A 269 -17.88 -8.70 10.55
N LYS A 270 -18.63 -8.25 11.57
CA LYS A 270 -18.71 -6.83 11.91
C LYS A 270 -17.41 -6.38 12.58
N PRO A 271 -16.88 -5.20 12.26
CA PRO A 271 -15.68 -4.71 12.91
C PRO A 271 -15.94 -4.23 14.34
N ASP A 272 -15.06 -4.58 15.26
CA ASP A 272 -14.93 -3.90 16.55
C ASP A 272 -13.96 -2.72 16.42
N LEU A 273 -14.52 -1.51 16.36
CA LEU A 273 -13.76 -0.27 16.21
C LEU A 273 -13.51 0.43 17.55
N SER A 274 -13.74 -0.22 18.69
CA SER A 274 -13.57 0.37 20.02
C SER A 274 -12.19 0.99 20.23
N VAL A 275 -11.11 0.28 19.86
CA VAL A 275 -9.73 0.76 19.95
C VAL A 275 -9.52 2.05 19.15
N TRP A 276 -9.95 2.07 17.89
CA TRP A 276 -9.77 3.25 17.03
C TRP A 276 -10.63 4.44 17.42
N ARG A 277 -11.80 4.20 18.01
CA ARG A 277 -12.61 5.26 18.62
C ARG A 277 -11.92 5.86 19.84
N ASP A 278 -11.31 5.05 20.70
CA ASP A 278 -10.52 5.53 21.85
C ASP A 278 -9.30 6.34 21.40
N VAL A 279 -8.55 5.85 20.39
CA VAL A 279 -7.40 6.58 19.83
C VAL A 279 -7.83 7.92 19.25
N SER A 280 -8.89 7.95 18.42
CA SER A 280 -9.41 9.20 17.85
C SER A 280 -9.88 10.17 18.94
N ASP A 281 -10.59 9.67 19.97
CA ASP A 281 -11.05 10.47 21.10
C ASP A 281 -9.88 11.13 21.85
N ARG A 282 -8.82 10.38 22.17
CA ARG A 282 -7.63 10.93 22.85
C ARG A 282 -6.91 11.99 22.02
N VAL A 283 -6.90 11.85 20.70
CA VAL A 283 -6.27 12.82 19.78
C VAL A 283 -7.07 14.12 19.71
N HIS A 284 -8.40 14.03 19.66
CA HIS A 284 -9.28 15.20 19.52
C HIS A 284 -9.68 15.84 20.86
N ASN A 285 -9.64 15.09 21.96
CA ASN A 285 -10.04 15.53 23.30
C ASN A 285 -8.89 15.37 24.33
N PRO A 286 -7.73 16.03 24.14
CA PRO A 286 -6.64 15.96 25.10
C PRO A 286 -6.99 16.69 26.41
N GLU A 287 -6.54 16.15 27.54
CA GLU A 287 -6.74 16.76 28.87
C GLU A 287 -5.98 18.10 29.05
N GLY A 288 -5.00 18.36 28.19
CA GLY A 288 -4.17 19.56 28.22
C GLY A 288 -3.07 19.52 27.16
N SER A 289 -2.11 20.44 27.26
CA SER A 289 -0.94 20.48 26.38
C SER A 289 0.35 20.51 27.18
N VAL A 290 1.37 19.84 26.67
CA VAL A 290 2.74 19.87 27.18
C VAL A 290 3.68 20.21 26.04
N LYS A 291 4.73 20.97 26.33
CA LYS A 291 5.78 21.29 25.35
C LYS A 291 6.99 20.41 25.59
N VAL A 292 7.29 19.53 24.63
CA VAL A 292 8.47 18.67 24.62
C VAL A 292 9.43 19.18 23.55
N ALA A 293 10.68 19.44 23.92
CA ALA A 293 11.71 19.85 22.96
C ALA A 293 12.45 18.62 22.43
N ILE A 294 12.48 18.44 21.11
CA ILE A 294 13.27 17.41 20.42
C ILE A 294 14.55 18.08 19.91
N VAL A 295 15.71 17.69 20.45
CA VAL A 295 17.02 18.23 20.05
C VAL A 295 17.58 17.39 18.91
N GLY A 296 17.06 17.62 17.70
CA GLY A 296 17.54 17.00 16.47
C GLY A 296 18.78 17.70 15.90
N LYS A 297 19.56 16.98 15.10
CA LYS A 297 20.70 17.55 14.37
C LYS A 297 20.24 18.50 13.25
N TYR A 298 19.12 18.18 12.59
CA TYR A 298 18.50 18.98 11.53
C TYR A 298 16.98 18.82 11.58
N THR A 299 16.23 19.87 11.91
CA THR A 299 14.78 19.78 12.20
C THR A 299 13.89 20.28 11.06
N GLN A 300 14.41 20.37 9.84
CA GLN A 300 13.67 20.91 8.68
C GLN A 300 12.77 19.86 8.01
N LEU A 301 13.05 18.57 8.21
CA LEU A 301 12.26 17.47 7.70
C LEU A 301 11.62 16.72 8.87
N GLU A 302 10.30 16.74 8.97
CA GLU A 302 9.56 16.06 10.04
C GLU A 302 9.68 14.52 9.92
N ASP A 303 9.74 13.98 8.69
CA ASP A 303 9.85 12.54 8.44
C ASP A 303 11.18 11.90 8.90
N ALA A 304 12.20 12.71 9.24
CA ALA A 304 13.46 12.22 9.78
C ALA A 304 13.39 11.82 11.28
N TYR A 305 12.29 12.17 11.96
CA TYR A 305 12.04 11.89 13.38
C TYR A 305 10.59 11.43 13.59
N LYS A 306 10.13 10.49 12.76
CA LYS A 306 8.72 10.14 12.67
C LYS A 306 8.30 9.10 13.71
N SER A 307 9.21 8.19 14.06
CA SER A 307 8.98 7.14 15.06
C SER A 307 9.12 7.62 16.50
#